data_AF-A0A7S3H3Y4-F1
#
_entry.id   AF-A0A7S3H3Y4-F1
#
_cell.length_a   1.000
_cell.length_b   1.000
_cell.length_c   1.000
_cell.angle_alpha   90.00
_cell.angle_beta   90.00
_cell.angle_gamma   90.00
#
_symmetry.space_group_name_H-M   'P 1'
#
loop_
_entity.id
_entity.type
_entity.pdbx_description
1 polymer ?
#
loop_
_entity_poly.entity_id
_entity_poly.type
_entity_poly.pdbx_seq_one_letter_code
_entity_poly.pdbx_strand_id
1 'polypeptide(L)'
;ARAYVVPIQGGKIKILDSVCFECAGRGLVECNTCVGTGVYAVSGETQWKMYSNNTITCPECQGYGKLPCNKCLTTGLPEYKLKGLLRDPAFAKFQARMRIKDIDIDTVKQVQAEVKEALKQQDANKKLKKQLEQE
;
A
#
# COMPACT_ATOMS: atom_id res chain seq x y z
N ALA A 1 -6.24 -17.98 4.01
CA ALA A 1 -5.54 -16.66 4.04
C ALA A 1 -4.08 -16.89 4.40
N ARG A 2 -3.16 -16.76 3.44
CA ARG A 2 -1.72 -16.92 3.69
C ARG A 2 -1.21 -15.62 4.33
N ALA A 3 -1.17 -15.60 5.66
CA ALA A 3 -0.50 -14.55 6.41
C ALA A 3 0.99 -14.57 6.04
N TYR A 4 1.57 -13.41 5.73
CA TYR A 4 3.03 -13.27 5.76
C TYR A 4 3.47 -13.30 7.22
N VAL A 5 3.60 -14.52 7.74
CA VAL A 5 4.26 -14.82 9.01
C VAL A 5 5.75 -14.59 8.78
N VAL A 6 6.33 -13.59 9.45
CA VAL A 6 7.78 -13.43 9.48
C VAL A 6 8.32 -14.55 10.37
N PRO A 7 9.14 -15.49 9.88
CA PRO A 7 9.67 -16.54 10.73
C PRO A 7 10.71 -15.94 11.69
N ILE A 8 10.38 -15.88 12.97
CA ILE A 8 11.37 -15.68 14.04
C ILE A 8 11.55 -17.02 14.75
N GLN A 9 12.79 -17.54 14.74
CA GLN A 9 13.16 -18.73 15.51
C GLN A 9 12.96 -18.43 17.00
N GLY A 10 11.88 -18.98 17.57
CA GLY A 10 11.60 -18.93 19.00
C GLY A 10 10.85 -17.69 19.47
N GLY A 11 9.53 -17.83 19.66
CA GLY A 11 8.79 -17.04 20.66
C GLY A 11 8.05 -15.79 20.15
N LYS A 12 6.71 -15.92 20.08
CA LYS A 12 5.66 -14.88 19.98
C LYS A 12 5.60 -14.08 18.67
N ILE A 13 4.51 -14.29 17.91
CA ILE A 13 4.12 -13.46 16.77
C ILE A 13 3.86 -12.03 17.27
N LYS A 14 4.79 -11.11 17.04
CA LYS A 14 4.55 -9.68 17.25
C LYS A 14 3.77 -9.15 16.06
N ILE A 15 2.45 -9.02 16.22
CA ILE A 15 1.65 -8.22 15.29
C ILE A 15 2.09 -6.77 15.51
N LEU A 16 2.84 -6.22 14.55
CA LEU A 16 3.17 -4.80 14.56
C LEU A 16 1.89 -4.02 14.23
N ASP A 17 1.10 -3.72 15.27
CA ASP A 17 -0.14 -2.95 15.15
C ASP A 17 0.07 -1.54 14.58
N SER A 18 1.31 -1.09 14.42
CA SER A 18 1.66 0.22 13.89
C SER A 18 1.64 0.32 12.37
N VAL A 19 1.68 -0.81 11.63
CA VAL A 19 1.81 -0.83 10.17
C VAL A 19 0.76 -1.73 9.52
N CYS A 20 0.48 -1.49 8.23
CA CYS A 20 -0.38 -2.37 7.45
C CYS A 20 0.24 -3.77 7.34
N PHE A 21 -0.52 -4.80 7.74
CA PHE A 21 -0.05 -6.19 7.71
C PHE A 21 0.18 -6.73 6.30
N GLU A 22 -0.54 -6.23 5.30
CA GLU A 22 -0.49 -6.76 3.93
C GLU A 22 0.77 -6.29 3.19
N CYS A 23 1.12 -5.01 3.31
CA CYS A 23 2.31 -4.44 2.65
C CYS A 23 3.50 -4.23 3.59
N ALA A 24 3.37 -4.59 4.88
CA ALA A 24 4.34 -4.30 5.94
C ALA A 24 4.72 -2.81 6.02
N GLY A 25 3.74 -1.92 5.78
CA GLY A 25 3.94 -0.46 5.78
C GLY A 25 4.53 0.12 4.50
N ARG A 26 4.84 -0.68 3.47
CA ARG A 26 5.41 -0.19 2.20
C ARG A 26 4.41 0.55 1.32
N GLY A 27 3.11 0.31 1.49
CA GLY A 27 2.03 0.86 0.64
C GLY A 27 1.87 0.16 -0.71
N LEU A 28 2.78 -0.75 -1.06
CA LEU A 28 2.78 -1.54 -2.28
C LEU A 28 2.83 -3.03 -1.94
N VAL A 29 2.13 -3.84 -2.72
CA VAL A 29 2.17 -5.31 -2.67
C VAL A 29 2.79 -5.84 -3.95
N GLU A 30 3.41 -7.01 -3.88
CA GLU A 30 3.90 -7.68 -5.08
C GLU A 30 2.71 -8.11 -5.95
N CYS A 31 2.86 -7.98 -7.27
CA CYS A 31 1.85 -8.45 -8.19
C CYS A 31 1.82 -9.98 -8.13
N ASN A 32 0.76 -10.54 -7.57
CA ASN A 32 0.60 -12.01 -7.43
C ASN A 32 0.65 -12.73 -8.77
N THR A 33 0.18 -12.06 -9.82
CA THR A 33 0.05 -12.68 -11.13
C THR A 33 1.46 -12.86 -11.73
N CYS A 34 2.32 -11.84 -11.76
CA CYS A 34 3.69 -11.96 -12.31
C CYS A 34 4.77 -12.25 -11.26
N VAL A 35 4.40 -12.37 -9.98
CA VAL A 35 5.32 -12.62 -8.86
C VAL A 35 6.47 -11.59 -8.82
N GLY A 36 6.17 -10.32 -9.11
CA GLY A 36 7.16 -9.24 -9.06
C GLY A 36 8.03 -9.07 -10.29
N THR A 37 7.95 -9.93 -11.31
CA THR A 37 8.78 -9.82 -12.53
C THR A 37 8.30 -8.74 -13.50
N GLY A 38 7.03 -8.36 -13.41
CA GLY A 38 6.37 -7.44 -14.36
C GLY A 38 5.98 -8.10 -15.68
N VAL A 39 6.32 -9.37 -15.91
CA VAL A 39 6.18 -10.04 -17.21
C VAL A 39 5.78 -11.51 -17.09
N TYR A 40 5.06 -12.03 -18.08
CA TYR A 40 4.71 -13.46 -18.18
C TYR A 40 5.52 -14.16 -19.27
N ALA A 41 6.02 -15.35 -18.94
CA ALA A 41 6.51 -16.31 -19.92
C ALA A 41 5.35 -17.23 -20.32
N VAL A 42 4.94 -17.19 -21.59
CA VAL A 42 3.95 -18.13 -22.13
C VAL A 42 4.67 -19.46 -22.34
N SER A 43 4.44 -20.41 -21.43
CA SER A 43 4.98 -21.76 -21.54
C SER A 43 4.00 -22.61 -22.33
N GLY A 44 4.24 -22.76 -23.64
CA GLY A 44 3.45 -23.63 -24.53
C GLY A 44 4.37 -24.31 -25.52
N GLU A 45 4.48 -25.63 -25.42
CA GLU A 45 5.26 -26.51 -26.29
C GLU A 45 4.94 -26.29 -27.77
N THR A 46 5.89 -25.75 -28.53
CA THR A 46 6.47 -26.46 -29.68
C THR A 46 7.86 -25.90 -29.97
N GLN A 47 8.83 -26.81 -29.98
CA GLN A 47 10.24 -26.58 -29.74
C GLN A 47 11.06 -26.12 -30.96
N TRP A 48 10.53 -25.41 -31.97
CA TRP A 48 11.29 -25.31 -33.23
C TRP A 48 11.29 -24.04 -34.08
N LYS A 49 10.46 -23.02 -33.88
CA LYS A 49 10.60 -21.76 -34.67
C LYS A 49 10.20 -20.56 -33.84
N MET A 50 11.08 -19.56 -33.80
CA MET A 50 10.94 -18.27 -33.09
C MET A 50 11.42 -18.27 -31.63
N TYR A 51 12.73 -18.42 -31.49
CA TYR A 51 13.48 -17.47 -30.68
C TYR A 51 13.07 -16.03 -31.08
N SER A 52 12.03 -15.47 -30.48
CA SER A 52 11.79 -14.03 -30.41
C SER A 52 10.74 -13.69 -29.35
N ASN A 53 11.21 -13.52 -28.12
CA ASN A 53 11.01 -12.29 -27.34
C ASN A 53 9.59 -11.74 -27.09
N ASN A 54 8.52 -12.56 -27.08
CA ASN A 54 7.23 -12.06 -26.58
C ASN A 54 7.16 -12.19 -25.05
N THR A 55 7.98 -11.39 -24.38
CA THR A 55 7.82 -11.08 -22.97
C THR A 55 6.57 -10.23 -22.84
N ILE A 56 5.43 -10.85 -22.52
CA ILE A 56 4.16 -10.12 -22.43
C ILE A 56 4.15 -9.34 -21.12
N THR A 57 4.03 -8.02 -21.22
CA THR A 57 3.87 -7.13 -20.06
C THR A 57 2.65 -7.54 -19.26
N CYS A 58 2.80 -7.58 -17.94
CA CYS A 58 1.70 -7.99 -17.08
C CYS A 58 0.53 -7.00 -17.15
N PRO A 59 -0.71 -7.44 -17.43
CA PRO A 59 -1.84 -6.52 -17.57
C PRO A 59 -2.28 -5.94 -16.22
N GLU A 60 -2.09 -6.67 -15.14
CA GLU A 60 -2.47 -6.23 -13.79
C GLU A 60 -1.58 -5.10 -13.28
N CYS A 61 -0.25 -5.28 -13.38
CA CYS A 61 0.71 -4.30 -12.88
C CYS A 61 1.38 -3.48 -13.98
N GLN A 62 0.94 -3.60 -15.24
CA GLN A 62 1.47 -2.86 -16.39
C GLN A 62 3.01 -2.87 -16.52
N GLY A 63 3.67 -3.94 -16.06
CA GLY A 63 5.13 -4.06 -16.08
C GLY A 63 5.86 -3.58 -14.83
N TYR A 64 5.17 -2.97 -13.86
CA TYR A 64 5.81 -2.48 -12.62
C TYR A 64 6.18 -3.59 -11.62
N GLY A 65 5.58 -4.78 -11.76
CA GLY A 65 5.77 -5.91 -10.84
C GLY A 65 5.12 -5.71 -9.46
N LYS A 66 4.57 -4.53 -9.17
CA LYS A 66 3.94 -4.18 -7.89
C LYS A 66 2.59 -3.54 -8.13
N LEU A 67 1.74 -3.62 -7.12
CA LEU A 67 0.40 -3.03 -7.12
C LEU A 67 0.22 -2.17 -5.86
N PRO A 68 -0.61 -1.11 -5.92
CA PRO A 68 -1.03 -0.38 -4.74
C PRO A 68 -1.71 -1.33 -3.73
N CYS A 69 -1.35 -1.19 -2.45
CA CYS A 69 -1.96 -2.00 -1.40
C CYS A 69 -3.41 -1.57 -1.18
N ASN A 70 -4.36 -2.49 -1.44
CA ASN A 70 -5.79 -2.25 -1.30
C ASN A 70 -6.25 -2.10 0.16
N LYS A 71 -5.54 -2.74 1.12
CA LYS A 71 -5.91 -2.65 2.54
C LYS A 71 -5.61 -1.31 3.18
N CYS A 72 -4.44 -0.74 2.90
CA CYS A 72 -4.05 0.55 3.46
C CYS A 72 -4.24 1.71 2.49
N LEU A 73 -4.73 1.47 1.27
CA LEU A 73 -4.85 2.50 0.22
C LEU A 73 -3.53 3.25 0.03
N THR A 74 -2.44 2.50 -0.17
CA THR A 74 -1.04 2.99 -0.30
C THR A 74 -0.43 3.76 0.86
N THR A 75 -1.20 4.08 1.91
CA THR A 75 -0.72 4.86 3.07
C THR A 75 0.25 4.11 3.99
N GLY A 76 0.27 2.78 3.95
CA GLY A 76 1.04 1.94 4.88
C GLY A 76 0.48 1.87 6.30
N LEU A 77 -0.63 2.58 6.59
CA LEU A 77 -1.28 2.55 7.90
C LEU A 77 -2.14 1.29 8.09
N PRO A 78 -2.32 0.84 9.34
CA PRO A 78 -3.20 -0.27 9.62
C PRO A 78 -4.67 0.11 9.34
N GLU A 79 -5.46 -0.87 8.89
CA GLU A 79 -6.85 -0.68 8.42
C GLU A 79 -7.74 0.04 9.46
N TYR A 80 -7.57 -0.29 10.75
CA TYR A 80 -8.38 0.28 11.82
C TYR A 80 -8.12 1.78 12.03
N LYS A 81 -6.89 2.28 11.81
CA LYS A 81 -6.59 3.72 11.86
C LYS A 81 -7.17 4.41 10.63
N LEU A 82 -7.02 3.79 9.45
CA LEU A 82 -7.44 4.36 8.17
C LEU A 82 -8.94 4.72 8.18
N LYS A 83 -9.81 3.82 8.65
CA LYS A 83 -11.27 4.04 8.68
C LYS A 83 -11.69 5.30 9.43
N GLY A 84 -11.01 5.63 10.53
CA GLY A 84 -11.27 6.85 11.28
C GLY A 84 -10.73 8.11 10.59
N LEU A 85 -9.58 7.99 9.91
CA LEU A 85 -8.89 9.10 9.25
C LEU A 85 -9.62 9.59 8.00
N LEU A 86 -10.29 8.71 7.26
CA LEU A 86 -11.08 9.11 6.08
C LEU A 86 -12.24 10.06 6.38
N ARG A 87 -12.64 10.23 7.65
CA ARG A 87 -13.69 11.19 8.03
C ARG A 87 -13.14 12.52 8.55
N ASP A 88 -11.84 12.61 8.77
CA ASP A 88 -11.21 13.79 9.35
C ASP A 88 -10.89 14.83 8.26
N PRO A 89 -11.19 16.12 8.48
CA PRO A 89 -10.89 17.17 7.53
C PRO A 89 -9.38 17.30 7.22
N ALA A 90 -8.49 16.95 8.14
CA ALA A 90 -7.04 16.95 7.91
C ALA A 90 -6.62 16.02 6.76
N PHE A 91 -7.44 15.02 6.43
CA PHE A 91 -7.19 14.05 5.36
C PHE A 91 -7.93 14.36 4.05
N ALA A 92 -8.56 15.54 3.93
CA ALA A 92 -9.33 15.92 2.74
C ALA A 92 -8.50 15.84 1.45
N LYS A 93 -7.21 16.21 1.50
CA LYS A 93 -6.30 16.12 0.35
C LYS A 93 -6.11 14.67 -0.13
N PHE A 94 -5.88 13.75 0.80
CA PHE A 94 -5.77 12.33 0.49
C PHE A 94 -7.09 11.76 -0.06
N GLN A 95 -8.22 12.15 0.53
CA GLN A 95 -9.55 11.75 0.03
C GLN A 95 -9.81 12.25 -1.39
N ALA A 96 -9.36 13.45 -1.74
CA ALA A 96 -9.51 13.98 -3.10
C ALA A 96 -8.74 13.13 -4.13
N ARG A 97 -7.50 12.73 -3.82
CA ARG A 97 -6.71 11.81 -4.68
C ARG A 97 -7.41 10.48 -4.89
N MET A 98 -7.96 9.91 -3.82
CA MET A 98 -8.73 8.66 -3.87
C MET A 98 -9.95 8.75 -4.78
N ARG A 99 -10.68 9.88 -4.75
CA ARG A 99 -11.86 10.09 -5.60
C ARG A 99 -11.51 10.13 -7.09
N ILE A 100 -10.38 10.73 -7.42
CA ILE A 100 -9.91 10.89 -8.81
C ILE A 100 -9.20 9.61 -9.31
N LYS A 101 -8.91 8.65 -8.41
CA LYS A 101 -8.07 7.46 -8.67
C LYS A 101 -6.64 7.81 -9.10
N ASP A 102 -6.12 8.93 -8.60
CA ASP A 102 -4.77 9.45 -8.89
C ASP A 102 -3.75 8.88 -7.89
N ILE A 103 -3.63 7.55 -7.84
CA ILE A 103 -2.66 6.87 -6.98
C ILE A 103 -1.92 5.85 -7.82
N ASP A 104 -0.81 6.32 -8.36
CA ASP A 104 0.16 5.52 -9.09
C ASP A 104 1.30 5.06 -8.19
N ILE A 105 2.06 4.08 -8.67
CA ILE A 105 3.17 3.46 -7.94
C ILE A 105 4.24 4.50 -7.59
N ASP A 106 4.46 5.49 -8.46
CA ASP A 106 5.44 6.55 -8.27
C ASP A 106 5.01 7.58 -7.21
N THR A 107 3.70 7.81 -7.07
CA THR A 107 3.16 8.82 -6.14
C THR A 107 2.95 8.28 -4.72
N VAL A 108 3.11 6.96 -4.49
CA VAL A 108 2.96 6.32 -3.18
C VAL A 108 3.77 7.01 -2.09
N LYS A 109 5.02 7.39 -2.37
CA LYS A 109 5.87 8.08 -1.37
C LYS A 109 5.32 9.46 -1.01
N GLN A 110 4.79 10.17 -2.00
CA GLN A 110 4.18 11.49 -1.80
C GLN A 110 2.90 11.36 -0.97
N VAL A 111 2.04 10.39 -1.31
CA VAL A 111 0.83 10.06 -0.56
C VAL A 111 1.16 9.72 0.90
N GLN A 112 2.20 8.92 1.14
CA GLN A 112 2.64 8.59 2.49
C GLN A 112 3.14 9.81 3.27
N ALA A 113 3.82 10.76 2.60
CA ALA A 113 4.25 12.00 3.23
C ALA A 113 3.04 12.87 3.62
N GLU A 114 2.07 13.05 2.72
CA GLU A 114 0.84 13.81 2.97
C GLU A 114 0.04 13.22 4.14
N VAL A 115 -0.11 11.90 4.17
CA VAL A 115 -0.80 11.19 5.26
C VAL A 115 -0.07 11.38 6.59
N LYS A 116 1.27 11.32 6.61
CA LYS A 116 2.07 11.57 7.83
C LYS A 116 1.92 13.00 8.32
N GLU A 117 1.83 13.97 7.41
CA GLU A 117 1.59 15.36 7.76
C GLU A 117 0.19 15.56 8.35
N ALA A 118 -0.83 15.00 7.71
CA ALA A 118 -2.21 15.04 8.20
C ALA A 118 -2.36 14.38 9.57
N LEU A 119 -1.61 13.30 9.87
CA LEU A 119 -1.57 12.70 11.20
C LEU A 119 -1.04 13.68 12.26
N LYS A 120 0.04 14.41 11.95
CA LYS A 120 0.58 15.43 12.87
C LYS A 120 -0.42 16.56 13.12
N GLN A 121 -1.12 17.00 12.07
CA GLN A 121 -2.17 18.02 12.19
C GLN A 121 -3.33 17.53 13.06
N GLN A 122 -3.77 16.28 12.87
CA GLN A 122 -4.80 15.68 13.70
C GLN A 122 -4.39 15.63 15.18
N ASP A 123 -3.16 15.21 15.47
CA ASP A 123 -2.65 15.16 16.85
C ASP A 123 -2.53 16.55 17.47
N ALA A 124 -2.13 17.56 16.69
CA ALA A 124 -2.12 18.95 17.12
C ALA A 124 -3.53 19.48 17.42
N ASN A 125 -4.51 19.23 16.53
CA ASN A 125 -5.90 19.62 16.72
C ASN A 125 -6.51 18.96 17.96
N LYS A 126 -6.20 17.68 18.21
CA LYS A 126 -6.63 16.98 19.43
C LYS A 126 -6.02 17.59 20.70
N LYS A 127 -4.76 18.02 20.65
CA LYS A 127 -4.10 18.69 21.79
C LYS A 127 -4.71 20.07 22.05
N LEU A 128 -4.92 20.86 21.00
CA LEU A 128 -5.54 22.17 21.11
C LEU A 128 -6.96 22.07 21.68
N LYS A 129 -7.76 21.11 21.20
CA LYS A 129 -9.11 20.88 21.72
C LYS A 129 -9.11 20.57 23.22
N LYS A 130 -8.17 19.73 23.67
CA LYS A 130 -8.01 19.42 25.10
C LYS A 130 -7.59 20.61 25.95
N GLN A 131 -6.79 21.53 25.38
CA GLN A 131 -6.40 22.76 26.08
C GLN A 131 -7.59 23.71 26.23
N LEU A 132 -8.38 23.88 25.17
CA LEU A 132 -9.60 24.70 25.20
C LEU A 132 -10.70 24.13 26.10
N GLU A 133 -10.75 22.81 26.29
CA GLU A 133 -11.67 22.14 27.23
C GLU A 133 -11.22 22.23 28.70
N GLN A 134 -9.98 22.69 28.96
CA GLN A 134 -9.39 22.82 30.29
C GLN A 134 -9.40 24.25 30.85
N GLU A 135 -9.77 25.24 30.02
CA GLU A 135 -10.04 26.64 30.40
C GLU A 135 -11.54 26.87 30.64
#